data_AF-A0A497UY07-F1
#
_entry.id   AF-A0A497UY07-F1
#
_cell.length_a   1.000
_cell.length_b   1.000
_cell.length_c   1.000
_cell.angle_alpha   90.00
_cell.angle_beta   90.00
_cell.angle_gamma   90.00
#
_symmetry.space_group_name_H-M   'P 1'
#
loop_
_entity.id
_entity.type
_entity.pdbx_description
1 polymer ?
#
loop_
_entity_poly.entity_id
_entity_poly.type
_entity_poly.pdbx_seq_one_letter_code
_entity_poly.pdbx_strand_id
1 'polypeptide(L)'
;MKALYHVEKDLYICHQESIENILPTIMSKLKAIREQKNLTQEELSEKSKISVRTIQRIEAGTEPKGHTRRALAQTLEIEEGALLEDIPQFIPETDQVEESLEEEPVSVPVNYAYIKIINLSSLLFILLPPLNILVPLLLMFTMKQKNNLVRQIISVQMIWTVMAPIIFIIGIFLKLGRPFTLILMLLIVLSNVFIIIRNAAEIDRNKKLHFYLKFSMI
;
A
#
# COMPACT_ATOMS: atom_id res chain seq x y z
N MET A 1 -24.27 -2.40 -48.57
CA MET A 1 -23.90 -1.43 -47.52
C MET A 1 -24.33 -1.87 -46.12
N LYS A 2 -25.57 -2.37 -45.92
CA LYS A 2 -26.07 -2.87 -44.61
C LYS A 2 -25.27 -4.06 -44.01
N ALA A 3 -24.76 -4.96 -44.85
CA ALA A 3 -24.01 -6.14 -44.38
C ALA A 3 -22.61 -5.79 -43.84
N LEU A 4 -21.91 -4.83 -44.45
CA LEU A 4 -20.60 -4.35 -43.98
C LEU A 4 -20.72 -3.62 -42.62
N TYR A 5 -21.80 -2.87 -42.42
CA TYR A 5 -22.06 -2.17 -41.16
C TYR A 5 -22.39 -3.13 -39.99
N HIS A 6 -22.98 -4.29 -40.26
CA HIS A 6 -23.19 -5.31 -39.22
C HIS A 6 -21.89 -6.03 -38.87
N VAL A 7 -21.08 -6.43 -39.86
CA VAL A 7 -19.78 -7.09 -39.60
C VAL A 7 -18.82 -6.18 -38.83
N GLU A 8 -18.77 -4.89 -39.14
CA GLU A 8 -17.92 -3.93 -38.44
C GLU A 8 -18.40 -3.68 -37.00
N LYS A 9 -19.72 -3.68 -36.77
CA LYS A 9 -20.31 -3.54 -35.43
C LYS A 9 -20.11 -4.80 -34.58
N ASP A 10 -20.20 -5.98 -35.17
CA ASP A 10 -19.95 -7.26 -34.49
C ASP A 10 -18.46 -7.43 -34.17
N LEU A 11 -17.57 -6.97 -35.05
CA LEU A 11 -16.11 -6.93 -34.79
C LEU A 11 -15.76 -5.93 -33.68
N TYR A 12 -16.45 -4.78 -33.63
CA TYR A 12 -16.28 -3.80 -32.56
C TYR A 12 -16.77 -4.33 -31.21
N ILE A 13 -17.94 -4.99 -31.17
CA ILE A 13 -18.50 -5.60 -29.96
C ILE A 13 -17.59 -6.75 -29.45
N CYS A 14 -17.09 -7.61 -30.34
CA CYS A 14 -16.18 -8.70 -29.99
C CYS A 14 -14.82 -8.20 -29.48
N HIS A 15 -14.31 -7.07 -30.00
CA HIS A 15 -13.09 -6.43 -29.47
C HIS A 15 -13.34 -5.78 -28.10
N GLN A 16 -14.53 -5.22 -27.87
CA GLN A 16 -14.89 -4.54 -26.64
C GLN A 16 -15.12 -5.55 -25.49
N GLU A 17 -15.73 -6.70 -25.78
CA GLU A 17 -15.95 -7.82 -24.84
C GLU A 17 -14.63 -8.55 -24.45
N SER A 18 -13.62 -8.50 -25.33
CA SER A 18 -12.25 -8.98 -25.05
C SER A 18 -11.45 -8.01 -24.16
N ILE A 19 -11.65 -6.69 -24.32
CA ILE A 19 -10.96 -5.66 -23.52
C ILE A 19 -11.55 -5.57 -22.10
N GLU A 20 -12.86 -5.75 -21.93
CA GLU A 20 -13.54 -5.71 -20.63
C GLU A 20 -13.13 -6.89 -19.71
N ASN A 21 -12.59 -7.98 -20.29
CA ASN A 21 -12.09 -9.16 -19.58
C ASN A 21 -10.57 -9.14 -19.27
N ILE A 22 -9.86 -8.06 -19.59
CA ILE A 22 -8.39 -7.97 -19.42
C ILE A 22 -7.96 -6.88 -18.40
N LEU A 23 -8.90 -6.07 -17.88
CA LEU A 23 -8.66 -5.32 -16.64
C LEU A 23 -9.12 -6.17 -15.45
N PRO A 24 -8.36 -6.26 -14.34
CA PRO A 24 -8.93 -6.77 -13.10
C PRO A 24 -10.14 -5.89 -12.79
N THR A 25 -11.35 -6.45 -12.92
CA THR A 25 -12.59 -5.74 -12.61
C THR A 25 -12.39 -5.14 -11.22
N ILE A 26 -12.38 -3.81 -11.13
CA ILE A 26 -12.24 -3.11 -9.86
C ILE A 26 -13.48 -3.47 -9.06
N MET A 27 -13.36 -4.53 -8.27
CA MET A 27 -14.44 -5.03 -7.45
C MET A 27 -14.78 -3.93 -6.45
N SER A 28 -16.01 -3.42 -6.52
CA SER A 28 -16.46 -2.38 -5.62
C SER A 28 -16.41 -2.87 -4.18
N LYS A 29 -16.13 -1.95 -3.25
CA LYS A 29 -16.03 -2.26 -1.82
C LYS A 29 -17.27 -2.94 -1.28
N LEU A 30 -18.42 -2.43 -1.68
CA LEU A 30 -19.71 -2.96 -1.25
C LEU A 30 -19.84 -4.44 -1.67
N LYS A 31 -19.43 -4.78 -2.89
CA LYS A 31 -19.44 -6.16 -3.38
C LYS A 31 -18.49 -7.05 -2.57
N ALA A 32 -17.29 -6.55 -2.24
CA ALA A 32 -16.32 -7.31 -1.45
C ALA A 32 -16.80 -7.61 -0.02
N ILE A 33 -17.34 -6.62 0.67
CA ILE A 33 -17.85 -6.79 2.05
C ILE A 33 -19.10 -7.67 2.04
N ARG A 34 -19.96 -7.52 1.03
CA ARG A 34 -21.16 -8.35 0.86
C ARG A 34 -20.80 -9.83 0.68
N GLU A 35 -19.83 -10.14 -0.18
CA GLU A 35 -19.37 -11.50 -0.42
C GLU A 35 -18.64 -12.09 0.80
N GLN A 36 -17.88 -11.29 1.54
CA GLN A 36 -17.27 -11.71 2.81
C GLN A 36 -18.33 -12.11 3.86
N LYS A 37 -19.49 -11.44 3.85
CA LYS A 37 -20.63 -11.77 4.71
C LYS A 37 -21.55 -12.85 4.10
N ASN A 38 -21.17 -13.46 2.97
CA ASN A 38 -21.93 -14.47 2.23
C ASN A 38 -23.37 -14.04 1.88
N LEU A 39 -23.56 -12.78 1.52
CA LEU A 39 -24.88 -12.24 1.17
C LEU A 39 -25.04 -12.11 -0.35
N THR A 40 -26.22 -12.38 -0.87
CA THR A 40 -26.65 -11.97 -2.23
C THR A 40 -27.08 -10.50 -2.25
N GLN A 41 -27.24 -9.92 -3.45
CA GLN A 41 -27.73 -8.53 -3.56
C GLN A 41 -29.17 -8.40 -3.02
N GLU A 42 -29.97 -9.44 -3.19
CA GLU A 42 -31.34 -9.58 -2.71
C GLU A 42 -31.37 -9.65 -1.17
N GLU A 43 -30.52 -10.47 -0.56
CA GLU A 43 -30.44 -10.60 0.89
C GLU A 43 -29.90 -9.32 1.55
N LEU A 44 -28.92 -8.66 0.94
CA LEU A 44 -28.45 -7.35 1.42
C LEU A 44 -29.55 -6.29 1.28
N SER A 45 -30.32 -6.32 0.21
CA SER A 45 -31.47 -5.43 -0.01
C SER A 45 -32.52 -5.59 1.09
N GLU A 46 -32.86 -6.84 1.42
CA GLU A 46 -33.84 -7.14 2.46
C GLU A 46 -33.36 -6.68 3.85
N LYS A 47 -32.11 -7.00 4.21
CA LYS A 47 -31.54 -6.67 5.52
C LYS A 47 -31.31 -5.16 5.72
N SER A 48 -30.90 -4.45 4.67
CA SER A 48 -30.60 -3.00 4.73
C SER A 48 -31.80 -2.11 4.40
N LYS A 49 -32.91 -2.69 3.92
CA LYS A 49 -34.07 -1.96 3.38
C LYS A 49 -33.71 -0.99 2.25
N ILE A 50 -32.66 -1.29 1.50
CA ILE A 50 -32.22 -0.54 0.32
C ILE A 50 -32.53 -1.37 -0.92
N SER A 51 -33.11 -0.77 -1.97
CA SER A 51 -33.47 -1.53 -3.17
C SER A 51 -32.25 -2.22 -3.82
N VAL A 52 -32.45 -3.43 -4.34
CA VAL A 52 -31.46 -4.16 -5.15
C VAL A 52 -30.83 -3.28 -6.23
N ARG A 53 -31.65 -2.47 -6.92
CA ARG A 53 -31.18 -1.53 -7.96
C ARG A 53 -30.23 -0.47 -7.40
N THR A 54 -30.45 0.00 -6.18
CA THR A 54 -29.55 0.93 -5.51
C THR A 54 -28.24 0.25 -5.14
N ILE A 55 -28.29 -0.99 -4.62
CA ILE A 55 -27.10 -1.79 -4.31
C ILE A 55 -26.27 -2.02 -5.58
N GLN A 56 -26.88 -2.43 -6.68
CA GLN A 56 -26.19 -2.61 -7.97
C GLN A 56 -25.53 -1.33 -8.46
N ARG A 57 -26.21 -0.19 -8.35
CA ARG A 57 -25.63 1.12 -8.72
C ARG A 57 -24.44 1.48 -7.85
N ILE A 58 -24.49 1.16 -6.55
CA ILE A 58 -23.36 1.39 -5.65
C ILE A 58 -22.21 0.43 -5.97
N GLU A 59 -22.52 -0.84 -6.25
CA GLU A 59 -21.53 -1.82 -6.68
C GLU A 59 -20.92 -1.50 -8.05
N ALA A 60 -21.60 -0.71 -8.88
CA ALA A 60 -21.12 -0.18 -10.15
C ALA A 60 -20.40 1.18 -10.01
N GLY A 61 -20.22 1.71 -8.79
CA GLY A 61 -19.43 2.92 -8.52
C GLY A 61 -20.23 4.17 -8.09
N THR A 62 -21.53 4.07 -7.82
CA THR A 62 -22.30 5.20 -7.26
C THR A 62 -22.08 5.32 -5.76
N GLU A 63 -21.61 6.47 -5.27
CA GLU A 63 -21.43 6.66 -3.82
C GLU A 63 -22.78 6.65 -3.05
N PRO A 64 -22.90 5.87 -1.96
CA PRO A 64 -24.08 5.89 -1.11
C PRO A 64 -24.14 7.17 -0.27
N LYS A 65 -25.30 7.85 -0.25
CA LYS A 65 -25.48 9.11 0.48
C LYS A 65 -26.37 8.95 1.71
N GLY A 66 -26.03 9.65 2.80
CA GLY A 66 -26.86 9.84 3.99
C GLY A 66 -27.45 8.54 4.54
N HIS A 67 -28.79 8.41 4.51
CA HIS A 67 -29.52 7.26 5.00
C HIS A 67 -29.05 5.92 4.37
N THR A 68 -28.80 5.89 3.07
CA THR A 68 -28.37 4.68 2.37
C THR A 68 -27.02 4.18 2.88
N ARG A 69 -26.09 5.10 3.14
CA ARG A 69 -24.76 4.76 3.69
C ARG A 69 -24.89 4.20 5.10
N ARG A 70 -25.65 4.87 5.96
CA ARG A 70 -25.86 4.47 7.35
C ARG A 70 -26.54 3.12 7.46
N ALA A 71 -27.58 2.88 6.65
CA ALA A 71 -28.29 1.60 6.62
C ALA A 71 -27.36 0.45 6.19
N LEU A 72 -26.56 0.63 5.12
CA LEU A 72 -25.61 -0.39 4.66
C LEU A 72 -24.50 -0.65 5.69
N ALA A 73 -23.95 0.41 6.30
CA ALA A 73 -22.91 0.28 7.32
C ALA A 73 -23.42 -0.50 8.55
N GLN A 74 -24.64 -0.20 9.00
CA GLN A 74 -25.28 -0.91 10.11
C GLN A 74 -25.55 -2.38 9.78
N THR A 75 -26.07 -2.68 8.59
CA THR A 75 -26.35 -4.06 8.16
C THR A 75 -25.08 -4.90 7.98
N LEU A 76 -23.99 -4.27 7.54
CA LEU A 76 -22.70 -4.93 7.31
C LEU A 76 -21.79 -4.93 8.54
N GLU A 77 -22.20 -4.27 9.63
CA GLU A 77 -21.45 -4.11 10.88
C GLU A 77 -20.07 -3.45 10.67
N ILE A 78 -20.04 -2.42 9.84
CA ILE A 78 -18.84 -1.64 9.51
C ILE A 78 -19.03 -0.16 9.85
N GLU A 79 -17.93 0.59 9.94
CA GLU A 79 -17.98 2.04 10.08
C GLU A 79 -18.53 2.72 8.82
N GLU A 80 -19.32 3.80 8.96
CA GLU A 80 -19.89 4.53 7.81
C GLU A 80 -18.84 5.02 6.80
N GLY A 81 -17.63 5.34 7.28
CA GLY A 81 -16.50 5.80 6.45
C GLY A 81 -15.90 4.70 5.55
N ALA A 82 -16.04 3.43 5.93
CA ALA A 82 -15.47 2.31 5.18
C ALA A 82 -16.06 2.16 3.77
N LEU A 83 -17.29 2.66 3.56
CA LEU A 83 -17.99 2.69 2.28
C LEU A 83 -17.59 3.86 1.37
N LEU A 84 -16.83 4.85 1.87
CA LEU A 84 -16.50 6.10 1.16
C LEU A 84 -15.05 6.21 0.71
N GLU A 85 -14.14 5.48 1.34
CA GLU A 85 -12.75 5.46 0.87
C GLU A 85 -12.70 4.78 -0.52
N ASP A 86 -11.60 4.88 -1.27
CA ASP A 86 -11.26 3.95 -2.35
C ASP A 86 -10.33 2.87 -1.75
N ILE A 87 -10.55 1.58 -1.99
CA ILE A 87 -9.72 0.50 -1.42
C ILE A 87 -8.58 0.22 -2.41
N PRO A 88 -7.33 0.41 -2.02
CA PRO A 88 -6.28 -0.59 -2.18
C PRO A 88 -6.44 -1.61 -1.05
N GLN A 89 -6.78 -2.83 -1.46
CA GLN A 89 -7.05 -4.09 -0.72
C GLN A 89 -6.80 -4.14 0.80
N PHE A 90 -7.81 -4.63 1.55
CA PHE A 90 -7.70 -5.11 2.93
C PHE A 90 -8.22 -6.56 3.03
N ILE A 91 -7.46 -7.43 3.71
CA ILE A 91 -7.94 -8.66 4.37
C ILE A 91 -7.43 -8.58 5.81
N PRO A 92 -8.25 -8.88 6.83
CA PRO A 92 -7.97 -8.63 8.24
C PRO A 92 -7.09 -9.72 8.85
N GLU A 93 -6.24 -9.36 9.81
CA GLU A 93 -6.00 -10.21 10.97
C GLU A 93 -6.05 -9.37 12.24
N THR A 94 -7.01 -9.76 13.06
CA THR A 94 -7.18 -9.44 14.47
C THR A 94 -5.93 -9.83 15.25
N ASP A 95 -5.45 -8.95 16.13
CA ASP A 95 -4.94 -9.38 17.43
C ASP A 95 -4.98 -8.18 18.40
N GLN A 96 -5.37 -8.48 19.63
CA GLN A 96 -5.79 -7.56 20.67
C GLN A 96 -4.63 -6.97 21.50
N VAL A 97 -4.99 -5.91 22.24
CA VAL A 97 -4.36 -5.30 23.45
C VAL A 97 -3.01 -4.59 23.19
N GLU A 98 -2.71 -3.35 23.60
CA GLU A 98 -3.08 -2.58 24.79
C GLU A 98 -3.24 -1.07 24.51
N GLU A 99 -4.01 -0.48 25.41
CA GLU A 99 -4.36 0.92 25.62
C GLU A 99 -3.17 1.84 25.87
N SER A 100 -3.10 2.95 25.12
CA SER A 100 -2.62 4.23 25.66
C SER A 100 -3.29 5.36 24.89
N LEU A 101 -4.15 6.10 25.60
CA LEU A 101 -4.83 7.29 25.14
C LEU A 101 -3.79 8.39 24.82
N GLU A 102 -3.44 8.54 23.55
CA GLU A 102 -2.89 9.77 23.00
C GLU A 102 -3.73 10.17 21.79
N GLU A 103 -4.07 11.46 21.73
CA GLU A 103 -4.97 12.05 20.74
C GLU A 103 -4.41 11.84 19.32
N GLU A 104 -4.85 10.77 18.65
CA GLU A 104 -4.49 10.46 17.26
C GLU A 104 -4.97 11.58 16.31
N PRO A 105 -4.07 12.29 15.61
CA PRO A 105 -4.47 13.26 14.60
C PRO A 105 -5.05 12.50 13.41
N VAL A 106 -6.36 12.68 13.16
CA VAL A 106 -7.11 12.29 11.95
C VAL A 106 -6.28 11.43 10.98
N SER A 107 -6.34 10.11 11.15
CA SER A 107 -5.48 9.15 10.46
C SER A 107 -5.65 9.26 8.95
N VAL A 108 -4.66 9.87 8.28
CA VAL A 108 -4.56 9.84 6.82
C VAL A 108 -4.54 8.38 6.37
N PRO A 109 -5.39 7.94 5.42
CA PRO A 109 -5.40 6.55 4.99
C PRO A 109 -4.01 6.10 4.52
N VAL A 110 -3.60 4.93 4.99
CA VAL A 110 -2.27 4.36 4.75
C VAL A 110 -2.16 3.93 3.28
N ASN A 111 -1.40 4.67 2.48
CA ASN A 111 -1.20 4.35 1.07
C ASN A 111 0.10 3.57 0.86
N TYR A 112 -0.01 2.25 0.76
CA TYR A 112 1.14 1.36 0.61
C TYR A 112 1.95 1.59 -0.68
N ALA A 113 1.35 2.11 -1.75
CA ALA A 113 2.10 2.46 -2.96
C ALA A 113 3.04 3.63 -2.70
N TYR A 114 2.58 4.64 -1.96
CA TYR A 114 3.43 5.75 -1.52
C TYR A 114 4.51 5.30 -0.54
N ILE A 115 4.18 4.42 0.41
CA ILE A 115 5.18 3.85 1.34
C ILE A 115 6.28 3.10 0.57
N LYS A 116 5.90 2.33 -0.47
CA LYS A 116 6.83 1.62 -1.35
C LYS A 116 7.72 2.60 -2.12
N ILE A 117 7.15 3.67 -2.68
CA ILE A 117 7.91 4.73 -3.36
C ILE A 117 8.87 5.41 -2.39
N ILE A 118 8.43 5.75 -1.18
CA ILE A 118 9.28 6.34 -0.14
C ILE A 118 10.47 5.42 0.17
N ASN A 119 10.23 4.13 0.40
CA ASN A 119 11.31 3.17 0.64
C ASN A 119 12.28 3.05 -0.55
N LEU A 120 11.76 2.91 -1.77
CA LEU A 120 12.58 2.77 -2.98
C LEU A 120 13.33 4.05 -3.35
N SER A 121 12.84 5.23 -2.95
CA SER A 121 13.47 6.51 -3.26
C SER A 121 14.89 6.64 -2.69
N SER A 122 15.17 5.92 -1.60
CA SER A 122 16.49 5.74 -0.99
C SER A 122 17.55 5.27 -2.02
N LEU A 123 17.15 4.44 -3.01
CA LEU A 123 18.07 3.91 -4.02
C LEU A 123 18.72 4.97 -4.92
N LEU A 124 18.05 6.12 -5.14
CA LEU A 124 18.60 7.15 -6.04
C LEU A 124 19.92 7.75 -5.54
N PHE A 125 20.12 7.76 -4.23
CA PHE A 125 21.25 8.44 -3.59
C PHE A 125 22.11 7.50 -2.76
N ILE A 126 22.20 6.23 -3.18
CA ILE A 126 22.89 5.17 -2.43
C ILE A 126 24.38 5.46 -2.16
N LEU A 127 25.05 6.19 -3.08
CA LEU A 127 26.46 6.56 -2.95
C LEU A 127 26.68 7.84 -2.13
N LEU A 128 25.60 8.56 -1.79
CA LEU A 128 25.63 9.82 -1.06
C LEU A 128 24.84 9.64 0.24
N PRO A 129 25.46 9.14 1.33
CA PRO A 129 24.75 8.66 2.51
C PRO A 129 23.77 9.66 3.14
N PRO A 130 24.06 10.98 3.24
CA PRO A 130 23.09 11.93 3.77
C PRO A 130 21.83 12.09 2.89
N LEU A 131 22.00 12.02 1.56
CA LEU A 131 20.90 12.19 0.61
C LEU A 131 19.99 10.95 0.57
N ASN A 132 20.53 9.77 0.87
CA ASN A 132 19.80 8.51 0.99
C ASN A 132 18.65 8.60 2.03
N ILE A 133 18.80 9.39 3.08
CA ILE A 133 17.75 9.63 4.12
C ILE A 133 16.86 10.82 3.74
N LEU A 134 17.46 11.87 3.16
CA LEU A 134 16.78 13.14 2.91
C LEU A 134 15.59 12.99 1.96
N VAL A 135 15.71 12.16 0.92
CA VAL A 135 14.64 11.97 -0.08
C VAL A 135 13.42 11.24 0.49
N PRO A 136 13.56 10.08 1.17
CA PRO A 136 12.44 9.46 1.88
C PRO A 136 11.77 10.40 2.89
N LEU A 137 12.58 11.20 3.61
CA LEU A 137 12.08 12.18 4.57
C LEU A 137 11.27 13.29 3.87
N LEU A 138 11.76 13.84 2.77
CA LEU A 138 11.03 14.83 1.98
C LEU A 138 9.72 14.25 1.45
N LEU A 139 9.76 13.02 0.90
CA LEU A 139 8.58 12.34 0.36
C LEU A 139 7.53 12.00 1.43
N MET A 140 7.94 11.70 2.66
CA MET A 140 7.03 11.53 3.80
C MET A 140 6.14 12.76 3.99
N PHE A 141 6.71 13.97 3.90
CA PHE A 141 5.97 15.22 4.04
C PHE A 141 5.14 15.56 2.80
N THR A 142 5.69 15.39 1.60
CA THR A 142 4.96 15.74 0.35
C THR A 142 3.79 14.80 0.08
N MET A 143 3.95 13.50 0.35
CA MET A 143 2.91 12.48 0.18
C MET A 143 1.97 12.37 1.38
N LYS A 144 2.20 13.16 2.45
CA LYS A 144 1.41 13.17 3.69
C LYS A 144 1.29 11.79 4.37
N GLN A 145 2.26 10.90 4.17
CA GLN A 145 2.28 9.56 4.77
C GLN A 145 3.16 9.56 6.02
N LYS A 146 2.59 9.92 7.19
CA LYS A 146 3.33 10.01 8.47
C LYS A 146 3.18 8.80 9.40
N ASN A 147 2.73 7.67 8.84
CA ASN A 147 2.49 6.44 9.60
C ASN A 147 3.80 5.79 10.13
N ASN A 148 3.65 4.84 11.04
CA ASN A 148 4.77 4.17 11.68
C ASN A 148 5.69 3.45 10.65
N LEU A 149 5.15 2.85 9.59
CA LEU A 149 5.96 2.16 8.57
C LEU A 149 6.95 3.13 7.88
N VAL A 150 6.50 4.34 7.53
CA VAL A 150 7.37 5.36 6.93
C VAL A 150 8.46 5.81 7.91
N ARG A 151 8.09 6.08 9.16
CA ARG A 151 9.06 6.43 10.22
C ARG A 151 10.10 5.33 10.43
N GLN A 152 9.68 4.08 10.37
CA GLN A 152 10.55 2.90 10.49
C GLN A 152 11.50 2.76 9.29
N ILE A 153 11.03 2.98 8.05
CA ILE A 153 11.89 3.02 6.85
C ILE A 153 13.03 4.03 7.04
N ILE A 154 12.67 5.26 7.44
CA ILE A 154 13.65 6.34 7.65
C ILE A 154 14.59 5.98 8.81
N SER A 155 14.08 5.38 9.88
CA SER A 155 14.88 4.95 11.03
C SER A 155 15.90 3.87 10.68
N VAL A 156 15.51 2.88 9.88
CA VAL A 156 16.43 1.85 9.35
C VAL A 156 17.51 2.47 8.49
N GLN A 157 17.17 3.44 7.62
CA GLN A 157 18.16 4.15 6.80
C GLN A 157 19.14 4.97 7.65
N MET A 158 18.67 5.61 8.73
CA MET A 158 19.53 6.33 9.67
C MET A 158 20.54 5.39 10.35
N ILE A 159 20.09 4.25 10.88
CA ILE A 159 20.98 3.27 11.52
C ILE A 159 21.99 2.73 10.52
N TRP A 160 21.53 2.32 9.33
CA TRP A 160 22.41 1.79 8.30
C TRP A 160 23.48 2.83 7.88
N THR A 161 23.08 4.09 7.74
CA THR A 161 23.96 5.20 7.34
C THR A 161 25.06 5.48 8.37
N VAL A 162 24.76 5.29 9.67
CA VAL A 162 25.76 5.41 10.75
C VAL A 162 26.64 4.16 10.84
N MET A 163 26.06 2.96 10.67
CA MET A 163 26.78 1.69 10.80
C MET A 163 27.78 1.45 9.66
N ALA A 164 27.41 1.79 8.42
CA ALA A 164 28.25 1.58 7.24
C ALA A 164 29.67 2.19 7.35
N PRO A 165 29.86 3.49 7.70
CA PRO A 165 31.19 4.06 7.85
C PRO A 165 31.97 3.44 9.02
N ILE A 166 31.30 3.05 10.12
CA ILE A 166 31.95 2.36 11.25
C ILE A 166 32.54 1.03 10.78
N ILE A 167 31.74 0.21 10.07
CA ILE A 167 32.17 -1.07 9.50
C ILE A 167 33.34 -0.86 8.51
N PHE A 168 33.25 0.17 7.67
CA PHE A 168 34.31 0.50 6.71
C PHE A 168 35.62 0.87 7.40
N ILE A 169 35.56 1.73 8.43
CA ILE A 169 36.73 2.14 9.21
C ILE A 169 37.37 0.92 9.88
N ILE A 170 36.58 0.07 10.54
CA ILE A 170 37.07 -1.17 11.15
C ILE A 170 37.77 -2.04 10.10
N GLY A 171 37.17 -2.20 8.92
CA GLY A 171 37.77 -2.97 7.83
C GLY A 171 39.12 -2.40 7.34
N ILE A 172 39.27 -1.08 7.29
CA ILE A 172 40.56 -0.42 6.98
C ILE A 172 41.60 -0.72 8.05
N PHE A 173 41.24 -0.64 9.33
CA PHE A 173 42.15 -0.87 10.46
C PHE A 173 42.76 -2.27 10.47
N LEU A 174 42.07 -3.27 9.91
CA LEU A 174 42.58 -4.63 9.79
C LEU A 174 43.73 -4.78 8.77
N LYS A 175 43.95 -3.80 7.88
CA LYS A 175 45.06 -3.78 6.90
C LYS A 175 45.15 -5.00 5.96
N LEU A 176 44.02 -5.60 5.56
CA LEU A 176 43.96 -6.77 4.65
C LEU A 176 44.34 -6.48 3.18
N GLY A 177 44.66 -5.22 2.84
CA GLY A 177 45.09 -4.81 1.51
C GLY A 177 43.97 -4.31 0.59
N ARG A 178 44.36 -3.75 -0.56
CA ARG A 178 43.46 -3.11 -1.54
C ARG A 178 42.31 -3.97 -2.07
N PRO A 179 42.49 -5.25 -2.48
CA PRO A 179 41.37 -6.03 -3.03
C PRO A 179 40.28 -6.26 -1.97
N PHE A 180 40.67 -6.48 -0.71
CA PHE A 180 39.72 -6.61 0.39
C PHE A 180 38.91 -5.32 0.59
N THR A 181 39.55 -4.15 0.57
CA THR A 181 38.84 -2.87 0.70
C THR A 181 37.78 -2.66 -0.38
N LEU A 182 38.07 -3.04 -1.62
CA LEU A 182 37.11 -2.95 -2.74
C LEU A 182 35.92 -3.92 -2.54
N ILE A 183 36.20 -5.15 -2.13
CA ILE A 183 35.16 -6.15 -1.82
C ILE A 183 34.28 -5.66 -0.67
N LEU A 184 34.89 -5.15 0.41
CA LEU A 184 34.16 -4.60 1.56
C LEU A 184 33.25 -3.45 1.15
N MET A 185 33.75 -2.51 0.33
CA MET A 185 32.96 -1.39 -0.17
C MET A 185 31.77 -1.88 -1.01
N LEU A 186 31.98 -2.86 -1.89
CA LEU A 186 30.92 -3.46 -2.67
C LEU A 186 29.86 -4.13 -1.78
N LEU A 187 30.29 -4.90 -0.77
CA LEU A 187 29.38 -5.57 0.16
C LEU A 187 28.55 -4.58 0.98
N ILE A 188 29.12 -3.45 1.40
CA ILE A 188 28.39 -2.39 2.13
C ILE A 188 27.29 -1.79 1.23
N VAL A 189 27.59 -1.52 -0.05
CA VAL A 189 26.59 -1.00 -0.99
C VAL A 189 25.50 -2.05 -1.25
N LEU A 190 25.89 -3.30 -1.52
CA LEU A 190 24.95 -4.39 -1.79
C LEU A 190 24.03 -4.69 -0.62
N SER A 191 24.53 -4.63 0.62
CA SER A 191 23.69 -4.81 1.81
C SER A 191 22.68 -3.68 1.99
N ASN A 192 23.04 -2.43 1.66
CA ASN A 192 22.06 -1.32 1.62
C ASN A 192 20.93 -1.60 0.59
N VAL A 193 21.32 -1.96 -0.65
CA VAL A 193 20.36 -2.33 -1.70
C VAL A 193 19.45 -3.47 -1.23
N PHE A 194 20.03 -4.49 -0.62
CA PHE A 194 19.31 -5.65 -0.13
C PHE A 194 18.26 -5.26 0.92
N ILE A 195 18.61 -4.43 1.91
CA ILE A 195 17.66 -3.95 2.92
C ILE A 195 16.49 -3.22 2.26
N ILE A 196 16.77 -2.31 1.31
CA ILE A 196 15.73 -1.52 0.64
C ILE A 196 14.81 -2.41 -0.19
N ILE A 197 15.36 -3.30 -1.02
CA ILE A 197 14.57 -4.20 -1.87
C ILE A 197 13.76 -5.19 -1.02
N ARG A 198 14.37 -5.75 0.04
CA ARG A 198 13.69 -6.70 0.91
C ARG A 198 12.52 -6.06 1.63
N ASN A 199 12.67 -4.83 2.11
CA ASN A 199 11.56 -4.05 2.67
C ASN A 199 10.48 -3.75 1.62
N ALA A 200 10.87 -3.35 0.40
CA ALA A 200 9.89 -3.09 -0.67
C ALA A 200 9.06 -4.34 -1.01
N ALA A 201 9.70 -5.51 -1.07
CA ALA A 201 9.04 -6.78 -1.35
C ALA A 201 8.09 -7.20 -0.20
N GLU A 202 8.49 -6.95 1.05
CA GLU A 202 7.67 -7.27 2.22
C GLU A 202 6.46 -6.32 2.35
N ILE A 203 6.64 -5.03 2.05
CA ILE A 203 5.54 -4.05 1.98
C ILE A 203 4.52 -4.49 0.93
N ASP A 204 4.98 -4.99 -0.21
CA ASP A 204 4.11 -5.43 -1.30
C ASP A 204 3.26 -6.64 -0.88
N ARG A 205 3.91 -7.67 -0.34
CA ARG A 205 3.32 -8.97 0.00
C ARG A 205 2.48 -8.93 1.28
N ASN A 206 3.04 -8.35 2.34
CA ASN A 206 2.56 -8.52 3.71
C ASN A 206 2.21 -7.19 4.39
N LYS A 207 2.26 -6.07 3.66
CA LYS A 207 1.92 -4.72 4.17
C LYS A 207 2.69 -4.32 5.43
N LYS A 208 3.86 -4.92 5.64
CA LYS A 208 4.76 -4.70 6.78
C LYS A 208 6.20 -4.57 6.30
N LEU A 209 7.08 -4.13 7.20
CA LEU A 209 8.52 -4.11 6.94
C LEU A 209 9.15 -5.43 7.36
N HIS A 210 10.16 -5.86 6.60
CA HIS A 210 10.98 -7.01 6.99
C HIS A 210 12.02 -6.59 8.03
N PHE A 211 12.74 -5.51 7.73
CA PHE A 211 13.63 -4.82 8.65
C PHE A 211 12.85 -3.66 9.28
N TYR A 212 12.55 -3.80 10.57
CA TYR A 212 11.91 -2.78 11.40
C TYR A 212 12.66 -2.66 12.73
N LEU A 213 12.48 -1.54 13.40
CA LEU A 213 13.04 -1.27 14.73
C LEU A 213 11.89 -1.25 15.74
N LYS A 214 12.20 -1.59 17.00
CA LYS A 214 11.21 -1.53 18.10
C LYS A 214 10.84 -0.09 18.50
N PHE A 215 11.55 0.90 17.98
CA PHE A 215 11.36 2.33 18.22
C PHE A 215 11.48 3.09 16.90
N SER A 216 10.84 4.25 16.77
CA SER A 216 11.14 5.19 15.68
C SER A 216 12.09 6.29 16.20
N MET A 217 13.01 6.74 15.36
CA MET A 217 13.91 7.86 15.71
C MET A 217 13.27 9.24 15.46
N ILE A 218 12.15 9.28 14.73
CA ILE A 218 11.43 10.49 14.31
C ILE A 218 9.94 10.29 14.55
#